data_AF-A0A258ZAQ9-F1
#
_entry.id   AF-A0A258ZAQ9-F1
#
_cell.length_a   1.000
_cell.length_b   1.000
_cell.length_c   1.000
_cell.angle_alpha   90.00
_cell.angle_beta   90.00
_cell.angle_gamma   90.00
#
_symmetry.space_group_name_H-M   'P 1'
#
loop_
_entity.id
_entity.type
_entity.pdbx_description
1 polymer ?
#
loop_
_entity_poly.entity_id
_entity_poly.type
_entity_poly.pdbx_seq_one_letter_code
_entity_poly.pdbx_strand_id
1 'polypeptide(L)' 'MSKNTQTTAAPNPPAVTVEGINELRNQEILLKTGALQDAIFNSANFSSIATDAKGVIQIFNVGAERMLGYKAADVMNK' A
#
# COMPACT_ATOMS: atom_id res chain seq x y z
N MET A 1 35.44 -28.45 48.40
CA MET A 1 34.08 -28.91 48.06
C MET A 1 33.31 -27.66 47.63
N SER A 2 33.34 -27.26 46.35
CA SER A 2 32.44 -27.70 45.27
C SER A 2 30.97 -27.61 45.71
N LYS A 3 30.09 -26.82 45.10
CA LYS A 3 29.88 -26.63 43.66
C LYS A 3 29.25 -25.26 43.35
N ASN A 4 29.82 -24.58 42.36
CA ASN A 4 29.17 -23.57 41.54
C ASN A 4 28.20 -24.33 40.60
N THR A 5 26.90 -24.07 40.64
CA THR A 5 25.98 -24.55 39.61
C THR A 5 25.54 -23.38 38.75
N GLN A 6 26.33 -23.22 37.69
CA GLN A 6 26.02 -22.48 36.49
C GLN A 6 24.77 -23.10 35.86
N THR A 7 23.62 -22.42 36.00
CA THR A 7 22.43 -22.74 35.21
C THR A 7 22.72 -22.31 33.78
N THR A 8 22.92 -23.31 32.93
CA THR A 8 23.12 -23.21 31.49
C THR A 8 21.89 -22.57 30.84
N ALA A 9 22.02 -21.33 30.35
CA ALA A 9 21.08 -20.77 29.39
C ALA A 9 21.28 -21.51 28.06
N ALA A 10 20.25 -22.22 27.61
CA ALA A 10 20.19 -22.71 26.23
C ALA A 10 20.31 -21.50 25.28
N PRO A 11 20.99 -21.64 24.13
CA PRO A 11 20.99 -20.58 23.14
C PRO A 11 19.55 -20.40 22.65
N ASN A 12 18.95 -19.24 22.93
CA ASN A 12 17.70 -18.85 22.29
C ASN A 12 17.86 -19.03 20.78
N PRO A 13 16.85 -19.57 20.06
CA PRO A 13 16.87 -19.54 18.60
C PRO A 13 17.11 -18.09 18.16
N PRO A 14 17.82 -17.84 17.05
CA PRO A 14 18.14 -16.49 16.62
C PRO A 14 16.83 -15.72 16.58
N ALA A 15 16.68 -14.78 17.52
CA ALA A 15 15.49 -13.98 17.61
C ALA A 15 15.38 -13.29 16.25
N VAL A 16 14.42 -13.72 15.43
CA VAL A 16 13.99 -12.91 14.30
C VAL A 16 13.66 -11.58 14.94
N THR A 17 14.52 -10.58 14.68
CA THR A 17 14.43 -9.30 15.37
C THR A 17 13.04 -8.75 15.09
N VAL A 18 12.37 -8.27 16.13
CA VAL A 18 11.00 -7.73 16.03
C VAL A 18 10.93 -6.63 14.95
N GLU A 19 12.04 -5.92 14.75
CA GLU A 19 12.26 -4.96 13.66
C GLU A 19 12.12 -5.59 12.26
N GLY A 20 12.71 -6.76 12.02
CA GLY A 20 12.61 -7.47 10.73
C GLY A 20 11.21 -8.00 10.44
N ILE A 21 10.48 -8.46 11.47
CA ILE A 21 9.09 -8.89 11.33
C ILE A 21 8.17 -7.70 11.00
N ASN A 22 8.40 -6.56 11.64
CA ASN A 22 7.63 -5.35 11.39
C ASN A 22 7.89 -4.79 9.98
N GLU A 23 9.13 -4.80 9.50
CA GLU A 23 9.47 -4.36 8.14
C GLU A 23 8.81 -5.23 7.08
N LEU A 24 8.88 -6.57 7.21
CA LEU A 24 8.22 -7.49 6.28
C LEU A 24 6.71 -7.29 6.25
N ARG A 25 6.08 -7.09 7.41
CA ARG A 25 4.65 -6.80 7.53
C ARG A 25 4.28 -5.46 6.89
N ASN A 26 5.10 -4.42 7.07
CA ASN A 26 4.88 -3.11 6.47
C ASN A 26 4.93 -3.19 4.95
N GLN A 27 5.91 -3.92 4.40
CA GLN A 27 6.03 -4.16 2.96
C GLN A 27 4.82 -4.90 2.40
N GLU A 28 4.33 -5.92 3.10
CA GLU A 28 3.13 -6.65 2.68
C GLU A 28 1.87 -5.76 2.68
N ILE A 29 1.72 -4.89 3.69
CA ILE A 29 0.61 -3.93 3.76
C ILE A 29 0.70 -2.94 2.59
N LEU A 30 1.88 -2.39 2.31
CA LEU A 30 2.11 -1.46 1.20
C LEU A 30 1.77 -2.11 -0.14
N LEU A 31 2.24 -3.34 -0.39
CA LEU A 31 1.95 -4.09 -1.61
C LEU A 31 0.44 -4.35 -1.78
N LYS A 32 -0.24 -4.81 -0.72
CA LYS A 32 -1.69 -5.05 -0.77
C LYS A 32 -2.48 -3.77 -0.99
N THR A 33 -2.05 -2.68 -0.36
CA THR A 33 -2.70 -1.37 -0.50
C THR A 33 -2.53 -0.83 -1.92
N GLY A 34 -1.32 -0.90 -2.47
CA GLY A 34 -1.04 -0.50 -3.85
C GLY A 34 -1.85 -1.30 -4.86
N ALA A 35 -1.86 -2.63 -4.74
CA ALA A 35 -2.62 -3.50 -5.63
C ALA A 35 -4.13 -3.19 -5.60
N LEU A 36 -4.69 -2.92 -4.41
CA LEU A 36 -6.09 -2.53 -4.29
C LEU A 36 -6.36 -1.15 -4.90
N GLN A 37 -5.48 -0.17 -4.64
CA GLN A 37 -5.60 1.17 -5.20
C GLN A 37 -5.54 1.12 -6.73
N ASP A 38 -4.63 0.35 -7.30
CA ASP A 38 -4.51 0.14 -8.74
C ASP A 38 -5.74 -0.55 -9.32
N ALA A 39 -6.28 -1.57 -8.64
CA ALA A 39 -7.50 -2.25 -9.08
C ALA A 39 -8.71 -1.31 -9.10
N ILE A 40 -8.84 -0.44 -8.10
CA ILE A 40 -9.91 0.56 -8.04
C ILE A 40 -9.71 1.61 -9.13
N PHE A 41 -8.50 2.17 -9.24
CA PHE A 41 -8.18 3.23 -10.19
C PHE A 41 -8.33 2.76 -11.63
N ASN A 42 -7.84 1.57 -11.98
CA ASN A 42 -7.90 1.06 -13.34
C ASN A 42 -9.22 0.35 -13.68
N SER A 43 -10.15 0.24 -12.74
CA SER A 43 -11.46 -0.37 -13.00
C SER A 43 -12.30 0.48 -13.93
N ALA A 44 -12.85 -0.14 -14.98
CA ALA A 44 -13.85 0.50 -15.84
C ALA A 44 -15.25 0.56 -15.20
N ASN A 45 -15.43 -0.07 -14.02
CA ASN A 45 -16.72 -0.12 -13.30
C ASN A 45 -16.84 0.93 -12.20
N PHE A 46 -15.76 1.69 -11.91
CA PHE A 46 -15.77 2.77 -10.93
C PHE A 46 -15.27 4.06 -11.58
N SER A 47 -16.00 5.14 -11.39
CA SER A 47 -15.50 6.48 -11.73
C SER A 47 -14.72 7.05 -10.56
N SER A 48 -13.46 7.43 -10.80
CA SER A 48 -12.64 8.16 -9.85
C SER A 48 -12.21 9.48 -10.46
N ILE A 49 -12.57 10.57 -9.79
CA ILE A 49 -12.29 11.94 -10.21
C ILE A 49 -11.75 12.68 -8.98
N ALA A 50 -10.63 13.39 -9.16
CA ALA A 50 -10.10 14.27 -8.13
C ALA A 50 -9.73 15.62 -8.75
N THR A 51 -10.00 16.69 -8.01
CA THR A 51 -9.68 18.06 -8.41
C THR A 51 -8.67 18.69 -7.46
N ASP A 52 -7.97 19.70 -7.94
CA ASP A 52 -7.24 20.61 -7.06
C ASP A 52 -8.18 21.57 -6.31
N ALA A 53 -7.60 22.48 -5.52
CA ALA A 53 -8.37 23.47 -4.76
C ALA A 53 -9.12 24.51 -5.63
N LYS A 54 -8.76 24.63 -6.92
CA LYS A 54 -9.42 25.51 -7.89
C LYS A 54 -10.49 24.78 -8.72
N GLY A 55 -10.66 23.47 -8.49
CA GLY A 55 -11.61 22.64 -9.23
C GLY A 55 -11.06 22.05 -10.53
N VAL A 56 -9.75 22.20 -10.80
CA VAL A 56 -9.12 21.62 -12.00
C VAL A 56 -8.98 20.11 -11.83
N ILE A 57 -9.42 19.34 -12.82
CA ILE A 57 -9.38 17.88 -12.78
C ILE A 57 -7.93 17.40 -12.92
N GLN A 58 -7.46 16.72 -11.87
CA GLN A 58 -6.11 16.13 -11.81
C GLN A 58 -6.12 14.61 -12.00
N ILE A 59 -7.24 13.96 -11.70
CA ILE A 59 -7.43 12.51 -11.88
C ILE A 59 -8.72 12.29 -12.65
N PHE A 60 -8.63 11.48 -13.70
CA PHE A 60 -9.78 11.01 -14.47
C PHE A 60 -9.49 9.60 -14.98
N ASN A 61 -10.06 8.59 -14.32
CA ASN A 61 -9.75 7.20 -14.65
C ASN A 61 -10.58 6.65 -15.82
N VAL A 62 -10.26 5.43 -16.27
CA VAL A 62 -10.93 4.76 -17.40
C VAL A 62 -12.44 4.53 -17.16
N GLY A 63 -12.85 4.30 -15.91
CA GLY A 63 -14.27 4.20 -15.56
C GLY A 63 -15.00 5.53 -15.73
N ALA A 64 -14.39 6.64 -15.33
CA ALA A 64 -14.93 7.98 -15.55
C ALA A 64 -15.04 8.32 -17.05
N GLU A 65 -14.03 7.96 -17.85
CA GLU A 65 -14.13 8.10 -19.31
C GLU A 65 -15.33 7.34 -19.88
N ARG A 66 -15.48 6.07 -19.48
CA ARG A 66 -16.56 5.20 -19.98
C ARG A 66 -17.93 5.71 -19.57
N MET A 67 -18.10 6.18 -18.35
CA MET A 67 -19.39 6.58 -17.81
C MET A 67 -19.81 7.98 -18.25
N LEU A 68 -18.86 8.91 -18.39
CA LEU A 68 -19.15 10.31 -18.72
C LEU A 68 -18.95 10.64 -20.20
N GLY A 69 -18.29 9.77 -20.97
CA GLY A 69 -18.12 9.92 -22.41
C GLY A 69 -17.01 10.90 -22.83
N TYR A 70 -16.16 11.33 -21.90
CA TYR A 70 -15.00 12.19 -22.17
C TYR A 70 -13.71 11.38 -22.14
N LYS A 71 -12.69 11.79 -22.90
CA LYS A 71 -11.33 11.28 -22.68
C LYS A 71 -10.63 12.07 -21.59
N ALA A 72 -9.77 11.43 -20.82
CA ALA A 72 -8.96 12.10 -19.81
C ALA A 72 -8.17 13.29 -20.42
N ALA A 73 -7.66 13.13 -21.65
CA ALA A 73 -6.97 14.19 -22.39
C ALA A 73 -7.84 15.44 -22.68
N ASP A 74 -9.16 15.28 -22.70
CA ASP A 74 -10.11 16.36 -23.00
C ASP A 74 -10.56 17.14 -21.76
N VAL A 75 -10.23 16.69 -20.55
CA VAL A 75 -10.75 17.28 -19.31
C VAL A 75 -9.68 17.55 -18.25
N MET A 76 -8.57 16.82 -18.27
CA MET A 76 -7.49 17.00 -17.29
C MET A 76 -6.70 18.29 -17.52
N ASN A 77 -6.34 18.97 -16.43
CA ASN A 77 -5.53 20.19 -16.40
C ASN A 77 -6.07 21.35 -17.28
N LYS A 78 -7.39 21.44 -17.42
CA LYS A 78 -8.07 22.54 -18.11
C LYS A 78 -8.50 23.67 -17.18
#